data_AF-A0A524KNJ8-F1
#
_entry.id   AF-A0A524KNJ8-F1
#
_cell.length_a   1.000
_cell.length_b   1.000
_cell.length_c   1.000
_cell.angle_alpha   90.00
_cell.angle_beta   90.00
_cell.angle_gamma   90.00
#
_symmetry.space_group_name_H-M   'P 1'
#
loop_
_entity.id
_entity.type
_entity.pdbx_description
1 polymer ?
#
loop_
_entity_poly.entity_id
_entity_poly.type
_entity_poly.pdbx_seq_one_letter_code
_entity_poly.pdbx_strand_id
1 'polypeptide(L)'
;MKPEALCHERRARTMTEIGIFYGSSKGTTKQIARKIQRAFGEEAVLHDVRKVGVAELAACELIIFGSPTYEKGKLQEDWYPFLKALKREGVDLSGKTAAVFALGEQKKY
;
A
#
# COMPACT_ATOMS: atom_id res chain seq x y z
N MET A 1 -39.46 -0.09 17.07
CA MET A 1 -38.84 -0.45 15.77
C MET A 1 -37.64 0.46 15.61
N LYS A 2 -36.45 -0.03 15.98
CA LYS A 2 -35.23 0.78 16.11
C LYS A 2 -34.57 0.86 14.72
N PRO A 3 -34.17 2.04 14.22
CA PRO A 3 -33.24 2.08 13.11
C PRO A 3 -31.88 1.63 13.65
N GLU A 4 -31.42 0.48 13.17
CA GLU A 4 -30.09 -0.05 13.37
C GLU A 4 -29.06 0.85 12.66
N ALA A 5 -28.62 1.87 13.38
CA ALA A 5 -27.41 2.60 13.06
C ALA A 5 -26.24 1.61 13.18
N LEU A 6 -25.76 1.13 12.04
CA LEU A 6 -24.49 0.42 11.91
C LEU A 6 -23.35 1.43 12.14
N CYS A 7 -23.26 1.93 13.36
CA CYS A 7 -22.15 2.72 13.85
C CYS A 7 -21.03 1.71 14.10
N HIS A 8 -20.13 1.53 13.13
CA HIS A 8 -18.81 1.00 13.45
C HIS A 8 -18.22 1.90 14.52
N GLU A 9 -18.14 1.34 15.72
CA GLU A 9 -17.63 1.94 16.94
C GLU A 9 -16.26 2.54 16.62
N ARG A 10 -16.20 3.87 16.50
CA ARG A 10 -14.97 4.60 16.21
C ARG A 10 -14.07 4.48 17.44
N ARG A 11 -13.24 3.43 17.48
CA ARG A 11 -12.11 3.37 18.40
C ARG A 11 -11.25 4.61 18.17
N ALA A 12 -10.89 5.29 19.25
CA ALA A 12 -9.89 6.35 19.23
C ALA A 12 -8.55 5.74 18.79
N ARG A 13 -8.26 5.76 17.49
CA ARG A 13 -7.03 5.20 16.92
C ARG A 13 -5.99 6.30 16.78
N THR A 14 -5.03 6.26 17.70
CA THR A 14 -3.79 7.05 17.63
C THR A 14 -2.70 6.16 17.05
N MET A 15 -2.73 5.91 15.74
CA MET A 15 -1.59 5.40 14.95
C MET A 15 -1.97 5.33 13.47
N THR A 16 -0.98 5.43 12.59
CA THR A 16 -1.13 5.39 11.12
C THR A 16 -1.79 4.10 10.66
N GLU A 17 -3.10 4.14 10.40
CA GLU A 17 -3.88 2.93 10.08
C GLU A 17 -3.59 2.39 8.69
N ILE A 18 -3.20 3.28 7.75
CA ILE A 18 -3.16 2.97 6.32
C ILE A 18 -1.76 3.22 5.76
N GLY A 19 -1.04 2.14 5.45
CA GLY A 19 0.27 2.20 4.78
C GLY A 19 0.13 2.04 3.27
N ILE A 20 0.53 3.06 2.49
CA ILE A 20 0.52 3.02 1.03
C ILE A 20 1.95 2.85 0.52
N PHE A 21 2.31 1.64 0.15
CA PHE A 21 3.64 1.26 -0.33
C PHE A 21 3.67 1.25 -1.85
N TYR A 22 4.57 2.00 -2.47
CA TYR A 22 4.64 2.08 -3.93
C TYR A 22 6.06 1.98 -4.48
N GLY A 23 6.18 1.36 -5.66
CA GLY A 23 7.36 1.43 -6.53
C GLY A 23 7.04 2.25 -7.78
N SER A 24 7.95 3.12 -8.24
CA SER A 24 7.68 3.95 -9.42
C SER A 24 8.95 4.47 -10.11
N SER A 25 9.17 4.06 -11.36
CA SER A 25 10.30 4.57 -12.14
C SER A 25 9.99 5.90 -12.87
N LYS A 26 8.75 6.09 -13.37
CA LYS A 26 8.34 7.30 -14.12
C LYS A 26 7.45 8.26 -13.32
N GLY A 27 7.16 7.96 -12.06
CA GLY A 27 6.37 8.80 -11.18
C GLY A 27 4.84 8.68 -11.32
N THR A 28 4.28 8.03 -12.34
CA THR A 28 2.82 7.89 -12.48
C THR A 28 2.21 7.11 -11.31
N THR A 29 2.80 5.98 -10.93
CA THR A 29 2.35 5.19 -9.77
C THR A 29 2.44 6.00 -8.48
N LYS A 30 3.51 6.78 -8.30
CA LYS A 30 3.64 7.73 -7.18
C LYS A 30 2.52 8.76 -7.15
N GLN A 31 2.13 9.30 -8.31
CA GLN A 31 1.03 10.27 -8.41
C GLN A 31 -0.31 9.63 -8.03
N ILE A 32 -0.58 8.40 -8.48
CA ILE A 32 -1.78 7.66 -8.10
C ILE A 32 -1.77 7.31 -6.61
N ALA A 33 -0.64 6.87 -6.07
CA ALA A 33 -0.48 6.61 -4.65
C ALA A 33 -0.77 7.85 -3.80
N ARG A 34 -0.31 9.04 -4.25
CA ARG A 34 -0.64 10.34 -3.62
C ARG A 34 -2.13 10.69 -3.71
N LYS A 35 -2.81 10.34 -4.80
CA LYS A 35 -4.27 10.54 -4.91
C LYS A 35 -5.02 9.65 -3.92
N ILE A 36 -4.61 8.39 -3.79
CA ILE A 36 -5.18 7.45 -2.80
C ILE A 36 -4.94 7.98 -1.38
N GLN A 37 -3.71 8.42 -1.07
CA GLN A 37 -3.39 9.03 0.22
C GLN A 37 -4.31 10.21 0.54
N ARG A 38 -4.49 11.14 -0.41
CA ARG A 38 -5.37 12.30 -0.24
C ARG A 38 -6.83 11.92 -0.02
N ALA A 39 -7.29 10.80 -0.59
CA ALA A 39 -8.66 10.33 -0.39
C ALA A 39 -8.89 9.79 1.03
N PHE A 40 -7.86 9.20 1.65
CA PHE A 40 -7.91 8.73 3.04
C PHE A 40 -7.58 9.82 4.07
N GLY A 41 -6.81 10.85 3.70
CA GLY A 41 -6.46 11.95 4.61
C GLY A 41 -5.26 11.65 5.50
N GLU A 42 -5.27 12.18 6.72
CA GLU A 42 -4.12 12.14 7.66
C GLU A 42 -3.80 10.72 8.18
N GLU A 43 -4.75 9.79 8.09
CA GLU A 43 -4.59 8.39 8.51
C GLU A 43 -3.70 7.58 7.56
N ALA A 44 -3.42 8.11 6.36
CA ALA A 44 -2.66 7.42 5.32
C ALA A 44 -1.23 7.96 5.15
N VAL A 45 -0.26 7.04 5.27
CA VAL A 45 1.17 7.33 5.08
C VAL A 45 1.67 6.72 3.79
N LEU A 46 2.47 7.49 3.07
CA LEU A 46 3.01 7.12 1.77
C LEU A 46 4.46 6.64 1.90
N HIS A 47 4.73 5.41 1.50
CA HIS A 47 6.04 4.77 1.58
C HIS A 47 6.58 4.43 0.18
N ASP A 48 7.75 4.98 -0.17
CA ASP A 48 8.52 4.59 -1.36
C ASP A 48 9.31 3.32 -1.01
N VAL A 49 8.99 2.18 -1.65
CA VAL A 49 9.60 0.87 -1.29
C VAL A 49 11.11 0.81 -1.51
N ARG A 50 11.67 1.74 -2.30
CA ARG A 50 13.11 1.91 -2.45
C ARG A 50 13.77 2.51 -1.20
N LYS A 51 13.02 3.23 -0.38
CA LYS A 51 13.52 4.04 0.74
C LYS A 51 13.15 3.52 2.12
N VAL A 52 12.11 2.69 2.21
CA VAL A 52 11.60 2.18 3.48
C VAL A 52 11.93 0.71 3.68
N GLY A 53 12.06 0.31 4.94
CA GLY A 53 12.16 -1.09 5.33
C GLY A 53 10.79 -1.75 5.45
N VAL A 54 10.78 -3.09 5.52
CA VAL A 54 9.56 -3.89 5.68
C VAL A 54 8.98 -3.82 7.09
N ALA A 55 9.75 -3.33 8.07
CA ALA A 55 9.29 -3.09 9.43
C ALA A 55 8.09 -2.11 9.50
N GLU A 56 7.99 -1.18 8.55
CA GLU A 56 6.86 -0.24 8.46
C GLU A 56 5.51 -0.96 8.26
N LEU A 57 5.52 -2.16 7.66
CA LEU A 57 4.29 -2.95 7.45
C LEU A 57 3.66 -3.42 8.77
N ALA A 58 4.47 -3.58 9.82
CA ALA A 58 3.99 -4.05 11.11
C ALA A 58 3.05 -3.03 11.78
N ALA A 59 3.30 -1.74 11.56
CA ALA A 59 2.52 -0.63 12.12
C ALA A 59 1.18 -0.38 11.43
N CYS A 60 0.95 -0.97 10.25
CA CYS A 60 -0.26 -0.73 9.45
C CYS A 60 -1.36 -1.75 9.75
N GLU A 61 -2.62 -1.31 9.80
CA GLU A 61 -3.79 -2.22 9.84
C GLU A 61 -4.30 -2.50 8.42
N LEU A 62 -4.28 -1.48 7.56
CA LEU A 62 -4.57 -1.56 6.13
C LEU A 62 -3.30 -1.27 5.33
N ILE A 63 -2.96 -2.14 4.39
CA ILE A 63 -1.79 -2.00 3.52
C ILE A 63 -2.23 -1.92 2.06
N ILE A 64 -1.79 -0.89 1.35
CA ILE A 64 -2.05 -0.69 -0.07
C ILE A 64 -0.74 -0.78 -0.83
N PHE A 65 -0.61 -1.77 -1.71
CA PHE A 65 0.57 -1.94 -2.57
C PHE A 65 0.34 -1.37 -3.97
N GLY A 66 1.29 -0.58 -4.45
CA GLY A 66 1.21 0.13 -5.73
C GLY A 66 2.41 -0.13 -6.63
N SER A 67 2.20 -0.74 -7.80
CA SER A 67 3.27 -0.94 -8.78
C SER A 67 2.81 -0.67 -10.20
N PRO A 68 3.63 -0.08 -11.09
CA PRO A 68 3.42 -0.26 -12.51
C PRO A 68 3.78 -1.70 -12.93
N THR A 69 3.30 -2.12 -14.09
CA THR A 69 3.78 -3.32 -14.80
C THR A 69 4.68 -2.92 -15.97
N TYR A 70 5.74 -3.69 -16.20
CA TYR A 70 6.66 -3.51 -17.31
C TYR A 70 6.77 -4.76 -18.18
N GLU A 71 7.15 -4.57 -19.45
CA GLU A 71 7.37 -5.66 -20.41
C GLU A 71 6.21 -6.67 -20.41
N LYS A 72 6.47 -7.94 -20.11
CA LYS A 72 5.47 -9.02 -20.05
C LYS A 72 4.92 -9.19 -18.62
N GLY A 73 4.48 -8.08 -18.00
CA GLY A 73 3.89 -8.10 -16.67
C GLY A 73 4.90 -8.18 -15.52
N LYS A 74 6.17 -7.81 -15.77
CA LYS A 74 7.20 -7.72 -14.73
C LYS A 74 6.85 -6.63 -13.72
N LEU A 75 7.16 -6.92 -12.46
CA LEU A 75 7.08 -5.95 -11.38
C LEU A 75 8.17 -4.89 -11.53
N GLN A 76 7.92 -3.70 -10.99
CA GLN A 76 8.93 -2.63 -10.96
C GLN A 76 10.13 -3.02 -10.10
N GLU A 77 11.33 -2.59 -10.51
CA GLU A 77 12.60 -3.09 -10.00
C GLU A 77 12.84 -2.88 -8.49
N ASP A 78 12.30 -1.81 -7.90
CA ASP A 78 12.49 -1.53 -6.47
C ASP A 78 11.72 -2.51 -5.58
N TRP A 79 10.72 -3.22 -6.11
CA TRP A 79 9.98 -4.21 -5.34
C TRP A 79 10.76 -5.49 -5.07
N TYR A 80 11.67 -5.90 -5.95
CA TYR A 80 12.43 -7.15 -5.75
C TYR A 80 13.25 -7.15 -4.45
N PRO A 81 14.07 -6.12 -4.14
CA PRO A 81 14.79 -6.07 -2.87
C PRO A 81 13.84 -5.96 -1.67
N PHE A 82 12.73 -5.21 -1.80
CA PHE A 82 11.74 -5.07 -0.73
C PHE A 82 11.06 -6.41 -0.40
N LEU A 83 10.61 -7.16 -1.41
CA LEU A 83 9.99 -8.48 -1.22
C LEU A 83 10.99 -9.52 -0.70
N LYS A 84 12.26 -9.43 -1.12
CA LYS A 84 13.33 -10.27 -0.57
C LYS A 84 13.54 -9.99 0.92
N ALA A 85 13.53 -8.72 1.32
CA ALA A 85 13.61 -8.33 2.74
C ALA A 85 12.38 -8.85 3.52
N LEU A 86 11.18 -8.71 2.96
CA LEU A 86 9.93 -9.17 3.57
C LEU A 86 9.98 -10.68 3.86
N LYS A 87 10.41 -11.47 2.87
CA LYS A 87 10.55 -12.92 3.02
C LYS A 87 11.63 -13.30 4.05
N ARG A 88 12.76 -12.57 4.07
CA ARG A 88 13.88 -12.82 4.97
C ARG A 88 13.52 -12.51 6.43
N GLU A 89 12.81 -11.40 6.65
CA GLU A 89 12.53 -10.87 7.98
C GLU A 89 11.27 -11.50 8.60
N GLY A 90 10.40 -12.12 7.79
CA GLY A 90 9.26 -12.88 8.29
C GLY A 90 8.22 -12.00 8.99
N VAL A 91 8.00 -10.78 8.47
CA VAL A 91 7.01 -9.85 9.03
C VAL A 91 5.62 -10.49 9.00
N ASP A 92 4.96 -10.55 10.15
CA ASP A 92 3.61 -11.09 10.27
C ASP A 92 2.58 -10.12 9.70
N LEU A 93 1.84 -10.60 8.69
CA LEU A 93 0.76 -9.88 8.03
C LEU A 93 -0.63 -10.46 8.37
N SER A 94 -0.69 -11.42 9.30
CA SER A 94 -1.94 -12.06 9.70
C SER A 94 -2.93 -11.04 10.28
N GLY A 95 -4.19 -11.11 9.84
CA GLY A 95 -5.25 -10.20 10.30
C GLY A 95 -5.18 -8.78 9.72
N LYS A 96 -4.15 -8.43 8.93
CA LYS A 96 -4.07 -7.14 8.23
C LYS A 96 -4.92 -7.17 6.96
N THR A 97 -5.55 -6.04 6.64
CA THR A 97 -6.26 -5.88 5.37
C THR A 97 -5.29 -5.42 4.29
N ALA A 98 -5.38 -5.98 3.08
CA ALA A 98 -4.50 -5.61 1.97
C ALA A 98 -5.29 -5.25 0.70
N ALA A 99 -4.80 -4.27 -0.05
CA ALA A 99 -5.26 -3.91 -1.38
C ALA A 99 -4.08 -3.70 -2.33
N VAL A 100 -4.32 -3.84 -3.64
CA VAL A 100 -3.31 -3.66 -4.68
C VAL A 100 -3.87 -2.77 -5.78
N PHE A 101 -3.08 -1.82 -6.28
CA PHE A 101 -3.35 -1.13 -7.53
C PHE A 101 -2.15 -1.25 -8.47
N ALA A 102 -2.43 -1.49 -9.74
CA ALA A 102 -1.41 -1.65 -10.76
C ALA A 102 -1.67 -0.77 -11.98
N LEU A 103 -0.63 -0.08 -12.45
CA LEU A 103 -0.71 0.73 -13.66
C LEU A 103 -0.08 -0.01 -14.84
N GLY A 104 -0.86 -0.21 -15.90
CA GLY A 104 -0.39 -0.77 -17.17
C GLY A 104 -0.53 0.22 -18.32
N GLU A 105 -0.04 -0.18 -19.49
CA GLU A 105 -0.16 0.57 -20.73
C GLU A 105 -0.76 -0.33 -21.81
N GLN A 106 -2.08 -0.24 -22.02
CA GLN A 106 -2.83 -1.15 -22.90
C GLN A 106 -2.23 -1.28 -24.32
N LYS A 107 -1.58 -0.24 -24.85
CA LYS A 107 -0.97 -0.29 -26.19
C LYS A 107 0.29 -1.16 -26.28
N LYS A 108 0.88 -1.53 -25.14
CA LYS A 108 2.12 -2.33 -25.05
C LYS A 108 1.89 -3.77 -24.61
N TYR A 109 0.63 -4.16 -24.40
CA TYR A 109 0.18 -5.49 -24.00
C TYR A 109 -0.82 -6.02 -25.04
#